data_AF-A0A4Q2UGP1-F1
#
_entry.id   AF-A0A4Q2UGP1-F1
#
_cell.length_a   1.000
_cell.length_b   1.000
_cell.length_c   1.000
_cell.angle_alpha   90.00
_cell.angle_beta   90.00
_cell.angle_gamma   90.00
#
_symmetry.space_group_name_H-M   'P 1'
#
loop_
_entity.id
_entity.type
_entity.pdbx_description
1 polymer ?
#
loop_
_entity_poly.entity_id
_entity_poly.type
_entity_poly.pdbx_seq_one_letter_code
_entity_poly.pdbx_strand_id
1 'polypeptide(L)'
;MRSSTNQMTSYFKNLLMVLLFFTTEWRCKGPARIDYESAAGTIIGREKCSTDNKLNAWLINLQPLGSASYGSRLVVNGKIYANVVKAYTLDSRYQDSTKTYIFDFYQRASLNQPACDQIGGSSDSVPQITILAVHNKG
;
A
#
# COMPACT_ATOMS: atom_id res chain seq x y z
N MET A 1 -55.92 33.98 -41.23
CA MET A 1 -54.46 34.26 -41.19
C MET A 1 -53.92 33.63 -39.92
N ARG A 2 -52.99 32.69 -40.06
CA ARG A 2 -52.52 31.76 -39.02
C ARG A 2 -51.15 32.21 -38.49
N SER A 3 -51.00 32.15 -37.18
CA SER A 3 -49.77 31.74 -36.47
C SER A 3 -48.55 32.67 -36.51
N SER A 4 -48.41 33.51 -35.48
CA SER A 4 -47.19 34.29 -35.17
C SER A 4 -46.69 34.03 -33.73
N THR A 5 -46.93 32.84 -33.18
CA THR A 5 -46.68 32.57 -31.74
C THR A 5 -45.68 31.43 -31.47
N ASN A 6 -44.93 30.98 -32.48
CA ASN A 6 -44.07 29.80 -32.35
C ASN A 6 -42.56 30.06 -32.45
N GLN A 7 -42.10 31.30 -32.66
CA GLN A 7 -40.65 31.58 -32.82
C GLN A 7 -39.91 31.93 -31.52
N MET A 8 -40.61 32.38 -30.47
CA MET A 8 -39.95 32.91 -29.27
C MET A 8 -39.62 31.84 -28.20
N THR A 9 -39.92 30.57 -28.44
CA THR A 9 -39.58 29.45 -27.53
C THR A 9 -38.39 28.61 -28.00
N SER A 10 -37.85 28.88 -29.20
CA SER A 10 -36.76 28.09 -29.79
C SER A 10 -35.39 28.46 -29.21
N TYR A 11 -35.15 29.74 -28.89
CA TYR A 11 -33.86 30.20 -28.37
C TYR A 11 -33.64 29.86 -26.88
N PHE A 12 -34.71 29.72 -26.09
CA PHE A 12 -34.61 29.34 -24.68
C PHE A 12 -34.29 27.86 -24.46
N LYS A 13 -34.58 26.98 -25.43
CA LYS A 13 -34.24 25.55 -25.34
C LYS A 13 -32.77 25.25 -25.62
N ASN A 14 -32.10 26.05 -26.45
CA ASN A 14 -30.71 25.81 -26.83
C ASN A 14 -29.70 26.38 -25.82
N LEU A 15 -30.10 27.34 -24.98
CA LEU A 15 -29.23 27.88 -23.91
C LEU A 15 -29.13 26.92 -22.71
N LEU A 16 -30.18 26.14 -22.44
CA LEU A 16 -30.21 25.16 -21.34
C LEU A 16 -29.35 23.92 -21.63
N MET A 17 -29.06 23.62 -22.90
CA MET A 17 -28.32 22.42 -23.30
C MET A 17 -26.79 22.56 -23.23
N VAL A 18 -26.28 23.80 -23.25
CA VAL A 18 -24.82 24.08 -23.20
C VAL A 18 -24.28 24.09 -21.77
N LEU A 19 -25.13 24.28 -20.76
CA LEU A 19 -24.75 24.30 -19.34
C LEU A 19 -24.55 22.89 -18.72
N LEU A 20 -24.91 21.82 -19.44
CA LEU A 20 -24.78 20.44 -18.94
C LEU A 20 -23.45 19.76 -19.27
N PHE A 21 -22.54 20.43 -19.99
CA PHE A 21 -21.25 19.84 -20.38
C PHE A 21 -20.07 20.19 -19.45
N PHE A 22 -20.28 20.99 -18.41
CA PHE A 22 -19.21 21.40 -17.47
C PHE A 22 -19.27 20.73 -16.10
N THR A 23 -19.95 19.59 -15.96
CA THR A 23 -19.80 18.74 -14.77
C THR A 23 -18.82 17.60 -15.07
N THR A 24 -17.63 17.93 -15.58
CA THR A 24 -16.52 17.00 -15.43
C THR A 24 -16.17 17.02 -13.94
N GLU A 25 -16.64 16.00 -13.23
CA GLU A 25 -16.26 15.72 -11.86
C GLU A 25 -14.72 15.74 -11.80
N TRP A 26 -14.15 16.85 -11.34
CA TRP A 26 -12.86 16.81 -10.67
C TRP A 26 -13.08 15.92 -9.47
N ARG A 27 -12.90 14.62 -9.69
CA ARG A 27 -12.64 13.67 -8.63
C ARG A 27 -11.31 14.07 -8.08
N CYS A 28 -11.33 15.02 -7.14
CA CYS A 28 -10.28 15.16 -6.16
C CYS A 28 -10.11 13.76 -5.58
N LYS A 29 -9.13 13.00 -6.09
CA LYS A 29 -8.53 11.91 -5.34
C LYS A 29 -8.13 12.59 -4.05
N GLY A 30 -8.91 12.39 -2.99
CA GLY A 30 -8.52 12.80 -1.65
C GLY A 30 -7.09 12.32 -1.43
N PRO A 31 -6.31 13.02 -0.58
CA PRO A 31 -4.94 12.61 -0.30
C PRO A 31 -4.93 11.10 -0.06
N ALA A 32 -4.04 10.39 -0.77
CA ALA A 32 -3.91 8.94 -0.63
C ALA A 32 -3.91 8.64 0.86
N ARG A 33 -4.94 7.94 1.36
CA ARG A 33 -5.01 7.58 2.77
C ARG A 33 -3.74 6.77 3.03
N ILE A 34 -2.84 7.36 3.81
CA ILE A 34 -1.70 6.62 4.29
C ILE A 34 -2.29 5.76 5.40
N ASP A 35 -2.64 4.52 5.06
CA ASP A 35 -3.32 3.61 5.97
C ASP A 35 -2.34 3.26 7.10
N TYR A 36 -2.53 3.96 8.22
CA TYR A 36 -1.88 3.64 9.48
C TYR A 36 -2.43 2.31 9.98
N GLU A 37 -1.54 1.39 10.28
CA GLU A 37 -1.86 0.06 10.75
C GLU A 37 -0.98 -0.32 11.94
N SER A 38 -1.50 -1.17 12.81
CA SER A 38 -0.75 -1.76 13.91
C SER A 38 -0.97 -3.27 13.91
N ALA A 39 0.12 -4.04 13.88
CA ALA A 39 0.05 -5.49 13.84
C ALA A 39 1.18 -6.13 14.64
N ALA A 40 0.89 -7.29 15.24
CA ALA A 40 1.93 -8.13 15.81
C ALA A 40 2.77 -8.74 14.67
N GLY A 41 4.03 -9.08 14.90
CA GLY A 41 4.83 -9.73 13.88
C GLY A 41 6.17 -10.22 14.38
N THR A 42 6.83 -11.01 13.53
CA THR A 42 8.16 -11.56 13.77
C THR A 42 9.06 -11.22 12.61
N ILE A 43 10.31 -10.88 12.90
CA ILE A 43 11.32 -10.68 11.86
C ILE A 43 11.75 -12.05 11.34
N ILE A 44 11.65 -12.25 10.03
CA ILE A 44 12.12 -13.47 9.37
C ILE A 44 13.63 -13.36 9.14
N GLY A 45 14.10 -12.18 8.74
CA GLY A 45 15.50 -11.91 8.47
C GLY A 45 15.68 -10.62 7.69
N ARG A 46 16.87 -10.47 7.10
CA ARG A 46 17.23 -9.33 6.26
C ARG A 46 17.69 -9.82 4.90
N GLU A 47 17.30 -9.10 3.86
CA GLU A 47 17.80 -9.32 2.50
C GLU A 47 19.33 -9.12 2.46
N LYS A 48 19.98 -9.73 1.47
CA LYS A 48 21.44 -9.67 1.28
C LYS A 48 21.79 -9.41 -0.18
N CYS A 49 21.12 -8.45 -0.80
CA CYS A 49 21.31 -8.12 -2.22
C CYS A 49 22.32 -7.01 -2.46
N SER A 50 22.59 -6.17 -1.45
CA SER A 50 23.53 -5.07 -1.55
C SER A 50 24.61 -5.18 -0.48
N THR A 51 25.83 -4.73 -0.82
CA THR A 51 26.89 -4.47 0.15
C THR A 51 26.57 -3.25 1.02
N ASP A 52 25.75 -2.31 0.52
CA ASP A 52 25.14 -1.28 1.34
C ASP A 52 23.95 -1.85 2.10
N ASN A 53 24.14 -2.05 3.40
CA ASN A 53 23.12 -2.55 4.31
C ASN A 53 21.82 -1.71 4.30
N LYS A 54 21.87 -0.40 4.00
CA LYS A 54 20.67 0.44 3.95
C LYS A 54 19.72 0.06 2.83
N LEU A 55 20.22 -0.61 1.80
CA LEU A 55 19.44 -1.11 0.66
C LEU A 55 18.92 -2.54 0.89
N ASN A 56 19.27 -3.17 2.00
CA ASN A 56 18.80 -4.51 2.36
C ASN A 56 17.58 -4.41 3.28
N ALA A 57 16.41 -4.82 2.78
CA ALA A 57 15.17 -4.76 3.56
C ALA A 57 15.13 -5.82 4.67
N TRP A 58 14.46 -5.49 5.76
CA TRP A 58 13.97 -6.47 6.72
C TRP A 58 12.70 -7.13 6.20
N LEU A 59 12.64 -8.45 6.30
CA LEU A 59 11.46 -9.25 6.01
C LEU A 59 10.72 -9.51 7.32
N ILE A 60 9.47 -9.05 7.39
CA ILE A 60 8.65 -9.12 8.59
C ILE A 60 7.39 -9.90 8.27
N ASN A 61 7.12 -10.96 9.02
CA ASN A 61 5.85 -11.69 8.95
C ASN A 61 4.86 -11.03 9.92
N LEU A 62 3.91 -10.28 9.39
CA LEU A 62 2.86 -9.65 10.18
C LEU A 62 1.73 -10.64 10.47
N GLN A 63 1.17 -10.52 11.67
CA GLN A 63 -0.01 -11.22 12.17
C GLN A 63 -1.15 -10.20 12.19
N PRO A 64 -1.98 -10.16 11.13
CA PRO A 64 -3.09 -9.22 11.09
C PRO A 64 -4.10 -9.49 12.20
N LEU A 65 -4.67 -8.40 12.71
CA LEU A 65 -5.82 -8.48 13.61
C LEU A 65 -7.08 -8.57 12.74
N GLY A 66 -7.71 -9.73 12.71
CA GLY A 66 -8.91 -9.98 11.90
C GLY A 66 -8.59 -10.38 10.46
N SER A 67 -9.32 -9.81 9.49
CA SER A 67 -9.26 -10.20 8.07
C SER A 67 -8.30 -9.35 7.22
N ALA A 68 -7.49 -8.50 7.84
CA ALA A 68 -6.53 -7.68 7.11
C ALA A 68 -5.43 -8.54 6.47
N SER A 69 -4.91 -8.10 5.32
CA SER A 69 -3.75 -8.70 4.67
C SER A 69 -2.83 -7.58 4.24
N TYR A 70 -1.62 -7.56 4.80
CA TYR A 70 -0.66 -6.46 4.60
C TYR A 70 0.46 -6.83 3.63
N GLY A 71 0.66 -8.14 3.44
CA GLY A 71 1.84 -8.67 2.80
C GLY A 71 1.53 -9.71 1.75
N SER A 72 2.61 -10.25 1.19
CA SER A 72 2.57 -11.36 0.26
C SER A 72 2.97 -12.65 0.95
N ARG A 73 2.57 -13.77 0.35
CA ARG A 73 3.10 -15.08 0.71
C ARG A 73 4.55 -15.18 0.25
N LEU A 74 5.43 -15.65 1.12
CA LEU A 74 6.86 -15.82 0.84
C LEU A 74 7.36 -17.16 1.36
N VAL A 75 8.21 -17.82 0.59
CA VAL A 75 8.94 -18.99 1.06
C VAL A 75 10.34 -18.53 1.47
N VAL A 76 10.77 -18.86 2.68
CA VAL A 76 12.13 -18.57 3.16
C VAL A 76 12.67 -19.81 3.83
N ASN A 77 13.78 -20.34 3.30
CA ASN A 77 14.42 -21.58 3.78
C ASN A 77 13.43 -22.76 3.91
N GLY A 78 12.54 -22.93 2.93
CA GLY A 78 11.54 -24.01 2.92
C GLY A 78 10.32 -23.80 3.84
N LYS A 79 10.26 -22.70 4.60
CA LYS A 79 9.10 -22.32 5.41
C LYS A 79 8.24 -21.28 4.70
N ILE A 80 6.93 -21.47 4.73
CA ILE A 80 5.95 -20.56 4.12
C ILE A 80 5.49 -19.53 5.16
N TYR A 81 5.52 -18.27 4.77
CA TYR A 81 4.98 -17.13 5.51
C TYR A 81 3.90 -16.46 4.67
N ALA A 82 2.79 -16.02 5.27
CA ALA A 82 1.60 -15.60 4.51
C ALA A 82 1.44 -14.07 4.38
N ASN A 83 2.01 -13.29 5.31
CA ASN A 83 1.83 -11.84 5.40
C ASN A 83 3.19 -11.14 5.52
N VAL A 84 4.06 -11.38 4.56
CA VAL A 84 5.40 -10.81 4.57
C VAL A 84 5.41 -9.42 3.96
N VAL A 85 6.08 -8.49 4.65
CA VAL A 85 6.33 -7.12 4.19
C VAL A 85 7.83 -6.80 4.25
N LYS A 86 8.25 -5.81 3.46
CA LYS A 86 9.59 -5.24 3.47
C LYS A 86 9.62 -3.95 4.28
N ALA A 87 10.63 -3.80 5.13
CA ALA A 87 10.91 -2.55 5.83
C ALA A 87 12.40 -2.19 5.74
N TYR A 88 12.70 -0.96 5.29
CA TYR A 88 14.08 -0.47 5.20
C TYR A 88 14.50 0.35 6.44
N THR A 89 13.54 0.76 7.28
CA THR A 89 13.75 1.69 8.40
C THR A 89 13.81 1.01 9.77
N LEU A 90 13.88 -0.33 9.83
CA LEU A 90 13.92 -1.04 11.10
C LEU A 90 15.33 -1.01 11.72
N ASP A 91 15.39 -0.59 12.99
CA ASP A 91 16.59 -0.63 13.81
C ASP A 91 17.03 -2.09 14.06
N SER A 92 18.33 -2.36 13.92
CA SER A 92 18.93 -3.68 14.14
C SER A 92 18.70 -4.25 15.54
N ARG A 93 18.39 -3.43 16.53
CA ARG A 93 18.08 -3.91 17.90
C ARG A 93 16.88 -4.87 17.95
N TYR A 94 16.01 -4.85 16.94
CA TYR A 94 14.83 -5.69 16.86
C TYR A 94 15.07 -7.03 16.14
N GLN A 95 16.27 -7.29 15.62
CA GLN A 95 16.60 -8.40 14.71
C GLN A 95 16.33 -9.83 15.22
N ASP A 96 16.02 -9.99 16.50
CA ASP A 96 15.72 -11.28 17.11
C ASP A 96 14.43 -11.87 16.53
N SER A 97 14.59 -12.91 15.70
CA SER A 97 13.49 -13.60 15.02
C SER A 97 12.65 -14.50 15.94
N THR A 98 13.10 -14.73 17.18
CA THR A 98 12.35 -15.52 18.17
C THR A 98 11.31 -14.69 18.91
N LYS A 99 11.45 -13.36 18.87
CA LYS A 99 10.56 -12.42 19.55
C LYS A 99 9.42 -11.97 18.66
N THR A 100 8.27 -11.75 19.29
CA THR A 100 7.14 -11.07 18.66
C THR A 100 7.16 -9.60 19.08
N TYR A 101 6.95 -8.72 18.11
CA TYR A 101 6.85 -7.28 18.33
C TYR A 101 5.48 -6.79 17.85
N ILE A 102 5.08 -5.60 18.31
CA ILE A 102 4.00 -4.82 17.71
C ILE A 102 4.64 -3.75 16.82
N PHE A 103 4.23 -3.71 15.56
CA PHE A 103 4.70 -2.75 14.58
C PHE A 103 3.59 -1.75 14.27
N ASP A 104 3.89 -0.48 14.45
CA ASP A 104 3.06 0.62 13.95
C ASP A 104 3.66 1.10 12.63
N PHE A 105 2.87 1.11 11.56
CA PHE A 105 3.40 1.36 10.22
C PHE A 105 2.40 2.00 9.27
N TYR A 106 2.95 2.53 8.18
CA TYR A 106 2.20 2.94 7.01
C TYR A 106 2.46 1.98 5.86
N GLN A 107 1.40 1.56 5.16
CA GLN A 107 1.55 0.86 3.90
C GLN A 107 2.04 1.81 2.81
N ARG A 108 3.02 1.39 2.01
CA ARG A 108 3.40 2.10 0.78
C ARG A 108 2.85 1.37 -0.42
N ALA A 109 2.52 2.13 -1.47
CA ALA A 109 2.35 1.54 -2.79
C ALA A 109 3.61 0.74 -3.12
N SER A 110 3.45 -0.51 -3.53
CA SER A 110 4.55 -1.39 -3.94
C SER A 110 5.36 -0.67 -5.01
N LEU A 111 6.53 -0.13 -4.65
CA LEU A 111 7.44 0.43 -5.61
C LEU A 111 8.10 -0.77 -6.29
N ASN A 112 8.09 -0.81 -7.62
CA ASN A 112 8.80 -1.80 -8.42
C ASN A 112 10.31 -1.63 -8.19
N GLN A 113 10.80 -2.07 -7.04
CA GLN A 113 12.21 -2.16 -6.74
C GLN A 113 12.74 -3.48 -7.30
N PRO A 114 13.98 -3.49 -7.82
CA PRO A 114 14.59 -4.71 -8.33
C PRO A 114 14.48 -5.83 -7.31
N ALA A 115 13.98 -6.99 -7.73
CA ALA A 115 13.91 -8.16 -6.88
C ALA A 115 15.33 -8.51 -6.42
N CYS A 116 15.54 -8.52 -5.11
CA CYS A 116 16.71 -9.15 -4.53
C CYS A 116 16.55 -10.67 -4.73
N ASP A 117 17.52 -11.33 -5.37
CA ASP A 117 17.53 -12.79 -5.48
C ASP A 117 17.42 -13.37 -4.07
N GLN A 118 16.24 -13.92 -3.80
CA GLN A 118 15.78 -14.11 -2.44
C GLN A 118 16.56 -15.20 -1.72
N ILE A 119 16.50 -15.12 -0.38
CA ILE A 119 16.64 -16.28 0.49
C ILE A 119 15.45 -17.22 0.17
N GLY A 120 15.57 -18.00 -0.90
CA GLY A 120 14.69 -19.13 -1.18
C GLY A 120 13.27 -18.84 -1.71
N GLY A 121 13.16 -18.11 -2.83
CA GLY A 121 12.12 -18.41 -3.82
C GLY A 121 10.80 -17.61 -3.79
N SER A 122 10.43 -17.20 -5.01
CA SER A 122 9.24 -16.48 -5.48
C SER A 122 9.40 -14.97 -5.64
N SER A 123 9.37 -14.56 -6.91
CA SER A 123 9.39 -13.18 -7.44
C SER A 123 8.12 -12.37 -7.14
N ASP A 124 7.31 -12.78 -6.16
CA ASP A 124 6.11 -12.02 -5.79
C ASP A 124 6.54 -10.70 -5.17
N SER A 125 6.02 -9.57 -5.67
CA SER A 125 6.37 -8.26 -5.15
C SER A 125 5.92 -8.16 -3.69
N VAL A 126 6.84 -8.37 -2.76
CA VAL A 126 6.57 -8.25 -1.32
C VAL A 126 6.31 -6.77 -1.02
N PRO A 127 5.14 -6.39 -0.48
CA PRO A 127 4.79 -4.99 -0.23
C PRO A 127 5.76 -4.31 0.75
N GLN A 128 5.94 -3.01 0.56
CA GLN A 128 6.79 -2.21 1.44
C GLN A 128 5.95 -1.47 2.49
N ILE A 129 6.47 -1.41 3.71
CA ILE A 129 5.93 -0.58 4.79
C ILE A 129 6.97 0.43 5.29
N THR A 130 6.49 1.49 5.93
CA THR A 130 7.32 2.41 6.72
C THR A 130 7.01 2.22 8.19
N ILE A 131 8.00 1.79 8.96
CA ILE A 131 7.85 1.60 10.40
C ILE A 131 7.92 2.95 11.10
N LEU A 132 6.97 3.19 11.99
CA LEU A 132 6.87 4.37 12.85
C LEU A 132 7.36 4.06 14.26
N ALA A 133 6.90 2.94 14.82
CA ALA A 133 7.27 2.49 16.16
C ALA A 133 7.26 0.96 16.24
N VAL A 134 8.04 0.45 17.19
CA VAL A 134 8.15 -0.99 17.48
C VAL A 134 8.14 -1.19 18.99
N HIS A 135 7.20 -2.02 19.46
CA HIS A 135 7.01 -2.34 20.86
C HIS A 135 7.26 -3.82 21.11
N ASN A 136 7.81 -4.17 22.28
CA ASN A 136 7.90 -5.57 22.69
C ASN A 136 6.49 -6.08 23.00
N LYS A 137 6.11 -7.22 22.42
CA LYS A 137 4.93 -7.95 22.87
C LYS A 137 5.32 -8.68 24.15
N GLY A 138 4.81 -8.20 25.28
CA GLY A 138 5.05 -8.78 26.61
C GLY A 138 4.56 -10.22 26.74
#